data_AF-A0A9E3TXN2-F1
#
_entry.id   AF-A0A9E3TXN2-F1
#
_cell.length_a   1.000
_cell.length_b   1.000
_cell.length_c   1.000
_cell.angle_alpha   90.00
_cell.angle_beta   90.00
_cell.angle_gamma   90.00
#
_symmetry.space_group_name_H-M   'P 1'
#
loop_
_entity.id
_entity.type
_entity.pdbx_description
1 polymer ?
#
loop_
_entity_poly.entity_id
_entity_poly.type
_entity_poly.pdbx_seq_one_letter_code
_entity_poly.pdbx_strand_id
1 'polypeptide(L)'
;PDEAVQLQKVDVAVAEGQWHTLVIELSGPELLARLDGKQVAYGTHAAIDVAKTNIGLTVGGQSVSFKNLRVWEATAKADWPTTRAKYLPEPSR
;
A
#
# COMPACT_ATOMS: atom_id res chain seq x y z
N PRO A 1 -11.28 3.62 21.77
CA PRO A 1 -11.12 4.93 21.08
C PRO A 1 -10.82 4.68 19.61
N ASP A 2 -11.45 5.47 18.73
CA ASP A 2 -11.20 5.44 17.28
C ASP A 2 -9.90 6.22 17.02
N GLU A 3 -8.77 5.53 17.10
CA GLU A 3 -7.44 6.12 16.95
C GLU A 3 -6.82 5.67 15.63
N ALA A 4 -6.29 6.64 14.88
CA ALA A 4 -5.61 6.35 13.62
C ALA A 4 -4.32 5.55 13.90
N VAL A 5 -4.26 4.32 13.41
CA VAL A 5 -3.06 3.48 13.47
C VAL A 5 -2.28 3.63 12.17
N GLN A 6 -1.05 4.13 12.25
CA GLN A 6 -0.13 4.14 11.11
C GLN A 6 0.46 2.75 10.91
N LEU A 7 0.11 2.09 9.79
CA LEU A 7 0.65 0.77 9.47
C LEU A 7 2.15 0.83 9.15
N GLN A 8 2.53 1.74 8.26
CA GLN A 8 3.92 2.03 7.93
C GLN A 8 4.01 3.40 7.26
N LYS A 9 5.08 4.15 7.52
CA LYS A 9 5.47 5.32 6.74
C LYS A 9 6.82 5.03 6.09
N VAL A 10 6.91 5.24 4.78
CA VAL A 10 8.15 5.07 4.02
C VAL A 10 8.33 6.29 3.14
N ASP A 11 9.47 6.96 3.30
CA ASP A 11 9.87 8.05 2.42
C ASP A 11 10.55 7.44 1.20
N VAL A 12 9.98 7.65 0.02
CA VAL A 12 10.48 7.11 -1.25
C VAL A 12 10.76 8.27 -2.20
N ALA A 13 11.93 8.25 -2.84
CA ALA A 13 12.24 9.21 -3.87
C ALA A 13 11.38 8.96 -5.11
N VAL A 14 10.63 9.97 -5.54
CA VAL A 14 9.83 9.98 -6.76
C VAL A 14 10.40 11.09 -7.64
N ALA A 15 10.79 10.75 -8.88
CA ALA A 15 11.46 11.70 -9.75
C ALA A 15 10.45 12.69 -10.36
N GLU A 16 10.78 13.99 -10.31
CA GLU A 16 9.96 15.03 -10.93
C GLU A 16 9.88 14.86 -12.45
N GLY A 17 8.71 15.15 -13.03
CA GLY A 17 8.49 15.04 -14.48
C GLY A 17 8.41 13.61 -15.02
N GLN A 18 8.55 12.58 -14.17
CA GLN A 18 8.46 11.18 -14.56
C GLN A 18 7.16 10.53 -14.08
N TRP A 19 6.63 9.61 -14.89
CA TRP A 19 5.49 8.80 -14.50
C TRP A 19 5.96 7.59 -13.70
N HIS A 20 5.40 7.43 -12.51
CA HIS A 20 5.62 6.26 -11.65
C HIS A 20 4.32 5.46 -11.49
N THR A 21 4.45 4.16 -11.24
CA THR A 21 3.29 3.29 -11.00
C THR A 21 3.23 2.87 -9.54
N LEU A 22 2.18 3.30 -8.85
CA LEU A 22 1.84 2.85 -7.50
C LEU A 22 0.76 1.78 -7.56
N VAL A 23 1.02 0.63 -6.94
CA VAL A 23 0.06 -0.45 -6.73
C VAL A 23 -0.11 -0.65 -5.23
N ILE A 24 -1.33 -0.53 -4.74
CA ILE A 24 -1.69 -0.86 -3.36
C ILE A 24 -2.69 -2.00 -3.42
N GLU A 25 -2.33 -3.12 -2.80
CA GLU A 25 -3.16 -4.31 -2.67
C GLU A 25 -3.55 -4.48 -1.20
N LEU A 26 -4.84 -4.70 -0.96
CA LEU A 26 -5.38 -5.01 0.36
C LEU A 26 -6.11 -6.35 0.28
N SER A 27 -5.86 -7.22 1.26
CA SER A 27 -6.57 -8.49 1.40
C SER A 27 -6.70 -8.83 2.88
N GLY A 28 -7.94 -8.85 3.37
CA GLY A 28 -8.23 -8.99 4.79
C GLY A 28 -7.46 -7.95 5.63
N PRO A 29 -6.68 -8.37 6.63
CA PRO A 29 -5.93 -7.46 7.49
C PRO A 29 -4.56 -7.06 6.92
N GLU A 30 -4.23 -7.40 5.67
CA GLU A 30 -2.91 -7.13 5.07
C GLU A 30 -2.98 -6.04 4.00
N LEU A 31 -1.92 -5.22 3.95
CA LEU A 31 -1.66 -4.22 2.92
C LEU A 31 -0.25 -4.40 2.36
N LEU A 32 -0.13 -4.37 1.04
CA LEU A 32 1.14 -4.32 0.31
C LEU A 32 1.13 -3.13 -0.65
N ALA A 33 2.16 -2.29 -0.59
CA ALA A 33 2.36 -1.19 -1.52
C ALA A 33 3.65 -1.38 -2.33
N ARG A 34 3.56 -1.15 -3.64
CA ARG A 34 4.67 -1.25 -4.57
C ARG A 34 4.77 -0.01 -5.44
N LEU A 35 5.97 0.56 -5.56
CA LEU A 35 6.30 1.63 -6.49
C LEU A 35 7.20 1.06 -7.59
N ASP A 36 6.80 1.23 -8.84
CA ASP A 36 7.50 0.73 -10.02
C ASP A 36 7.84 -0.77 -9.92
N GLY A 37 6.90 -1.55 -9.38
CA GLY A 37 7.02 -2.99 -9.18
C GLY A 37 7.85 -3.41 -7.97
N LYS A 38 8.51 -2.49 -7.27
CA LYS A 38 9.29 -2.77 -6.06
C LYS A 38 8.45 -2.53 -4.82
N GLN A 39 8.55 -3.41 -3.82
CA GLN A 39 7.90 -3.18 -2.53
C GLN A 39 8.45 -1.91 -1.88
N VAL A 40 7.53 -1.07 -1.43
CA VAL A 40 7.85 0.12 -0.64
C VAL A 40 7.22 0.07 0.74
N ALA A 41 6.07 -0.60 0.94
CA ALA A 41 5.49 -0.77 2.25
C ALA A 41 4.73 -2.09 2.39
N TYR A 42 4.68 -2.62 3.60
CA TYR A 42 3.84 -3.72 4.03
C TYR A 42 3.31 -3.43 5.44
N GLY A 43 2.05 -3.73 5.68
CA GLY A 43 1.45 -3.53 6.99
C GLY A 43 0.29 -4.48 7.24
N THR A 44 0.03 -4.76 8.53
CA THR A 44 -1.10 -5.57 8.93
C THR A 44 -1.82 -4.99 10.14
N HIS A 45 -3.14 -4.95 10.11
CA HIS A 45 -3.96 -4.53 11.23
C HIS A 45 -5.41 -5.01 11.08
N ALA A 46 -6.03 -5.46 12.18
CA ALA A 46 -7.41 -5.96 12.14
C ALA A 46 -8.42 -4.89 11.67
N ALA A 47 -8.20 -3.61 11.99
CA ALA A 47 -9.11 -2.53 11.59
C ALA A 47 -9.16 -2.28 10.07
N ILE A 48 -8.20 -2.79 9.29
CA ILE A 48 -8.28 -2.72 7.82
C ILE A 48 -8.96 -3.94 7.20
N ASP A 49 -9.40 -4.93 7.99
CA ASP A 49 -10.22 -6.05 7.51
C ASP A 49 -11.71 -5.70 7.48
N VAL A 50 -12.03 -4.72 6.64
CA VAL A 50 -13.39 -4.18 6.46
C VAL A 50 -13.61 -3.81 5.00
N ALA A 51 -14.88 -3.79 4.58
CA ALA A 51 -15.25 -3.28 3.26
C ALA A 51 -14.75 -1.83 3.09
N LYS A 52 -14.04 -1.55 1.99
CA LYS A 52 -13.55 -0.20 1.66
C LYS A 52 -14.59 0.54 0.84
N THR A 53 -14.97 1.72 1.29
CA THR A 53 -16.01 2.54 0.65
C THR A 53 -15.45 3.79 -0.02
N ASN A 54 -14.20 4.16 0.28
CA ASN A 54 -13.54 5.33 -0.29
C ASN A 54 -12.04 5.09 -0.51
N ILE A 55 -11.45 5.92 -1.36
CA ILE A 55 -10.01 6.03 -1.56
C ILE A 55 -9.68 7.52 -1.58
N GLY A 56 -8.68 7.92 -0.79
CA GLY A 56 -8.17 9.29 -0.74
C GLY A 56 -6.76 9.37 -1.33
N LEU A 57 -6.51 10.37 -2.17
CA LEU A 57 -5.20 10.75 -2.66
C LEU A 57 -4.88 12.16 -2.17
N THR A 58 -4.19 12.27 -1.05
CA THR A 58 -3.89 13.55 -0.41
C THR A 58 -2.58 14.13 -0.95
N VAL A 59 -2.60 15.40 -1.33
CA VAL A 59 -1.44 16.12 -1.88
C VAL A 59 -1.06 17.21 -0.89
N GLY A 60 0.07 17.04 -0.22
CA GLY A 60 0.60 18.04 0.73
C GLY A 60 1.45 19.14 0.08
N GLY A 61 1.89 18.93 -1.17
CA GLY A 61 2.70 19.89 -1.96
C GLY A 61 1.87 20.76 -2.90
N GLN A 62 2.53 21.40 -3.87
CA GLN A 62 1.86 22.32 -4.80
C GLN A 62 0.91 21.61 -5.78
N SER A 63 1.41 20.60 -6.51
CA SER A 63 0.61 19.90 -7.52
C SER A 63 1.15 18.50 -7.78
N VAL A 64 0.29 17.63 -8.29
CA VAL A 64 0.62 16.29 -8.77
C VAL A 64 -0.36 15.92 -9.87
N SER A 65 0.08 15.09 -10.82
CA SER A 65 -0.79 14.52 -11.85
C SER A 65 -1.01 13.04 -11.60
N PHE A 66 -2.27 12.59 -11.64
CA PHE A 66 -2.64 11.19 -11.60
C PHE A 66 -3.22 10.78 -12.96
N LYS A 67 -2.88 9.59 -13.43
CA LYS A 67 -3.50 8.98 -14.63
C LYS A 67 -3.65 7.48 -14.43
N ASN A 68 -4.51 6.86 -15.25
CA ASN A 68 -4.72 5.41 -15.26
C ASN A 68 -5.14 4.84 -13.90
N LEU A 69 -5.95 5.59 -13.13
CA LEU A 69 -6.51 5.09 -11.88
C LEU A 69 -7.41 3.89 -12.17
N ARG A 70 -7.10 2.76 -11.55
CA ARG A 70 -7.88 1.52 -11.64
C ARG A 70 -8.15 1.01 -10.23
N VAL A 71 -9.38 0.59 -9.99
CA VAL A 71 -9.77 -0.17 -8.81
C VAL A 71 -10.20 -1.56 -9.29
N TRP A 72 -9.78 -2.60 -8.60
CA TRP A 72 -10.11 -3.98 -8.92
C TRP A 72 -10.34 -4.78 -7.64
N GLU A 73 -11.06 -5.88 -7.77
CA GLU A 73 -11.18 -6.86 -6.70
C GLU A 73 -9.89 -7.69 -6.63
N ALA A 74 -9.24 -7.67 -5.48
CA ALA A 74 -8.06 -8.50 -5.23
C ALA A 74 -8.49 -9.90 -4.82
N THR A 75 -8.13 -10.91 -5.61
CA THR A 75 -8.33 -12.32 -5.24
C THR A 75 -7.09 -12.84 -4.51
N ALA A 76 -7.32 -13.70 -3.50
CA ALA A 76 -6.23 -14.31 -2.76
C ALA A 76 -5.36 -15.17 -3.68
N LYS A 77 -4.04 -14.98 -3.63
CA LYS A 77 -3.09 -15.82 -4.34
C LYS A 77 -2.73 -17.03 -3.49
N ALA A 78 -2.77 -18.23 -4.09
CA ALA A 78 -2.50 -19.48 -3.39
C ALA A 78 -1.07 -19.55 -2.79
N ASP A 79 -0.09 -18.92 -3.45
CA ASP A 79 1.30 -18.87 -3.00
C ASP A 79 1.60 -17.72 -2.04
N TRP A 80 0.60 -16.88 -1.71
CA TRP A 80 0.77 -15.72 -0.84
C TRP A 80 1.38 -16.04 0.52
N PRO A 81 1.00 -17.12 1.24
CA PRO A 81 1.59 -17.43 2.55
C PRO A 81 3.11 -17.63 2.51
N THR A 82 3.64 -18.17 1.41
CA THR A 82 5.09 -18.35 1.21
C THR A 82 5.74 -17.06 0.73
N THR A 83 5.06 -16.34 -0.17
CA THR A 83 5.59 -15.11 -0.76
C THR A 83 5.65 -13.96 0.24
N ARG A 84 4.66 -13.83 1.14
CA ARG A 84 4.61 -12.77 2.16
C ARG A 84 5.81 -12.79 3.10
N ALA A 85 6.39 -13.96 3.36
CA ALA A 85 7.57 -14.09 4.22
C ALA A 85 8.78 -13.29 3.71
N LYS A 86 8.84 -13.00 2.40
CA LYS A 86 9.88 -12.17 1.77
C LYS A 86 9.67 -10.67 1.99
N TYR A 87 8.50 -10.29 2.48
CA TYR A 87 7.98 -8.93 2.51
C TYR A 87 7.71 -8.42 3.91
N LEU A 88 7.74 -9.31 4.91
CA LEU A 88 7.68 -8.95 6.31
C LEU A 88 8.89 -8.07 6.68
N PRO A 89 8.69 -6.94 7.36
CA PRO A 89 9.81 -6.22 7.96
C PRO A 89 10.54 -7.14 8.94
N GLU A 90 11.87 -7.02 9.03
CA GLU A 90 12.62 -7.71 10.08
C GLU A 90 12.04 -7.33 11.45
N PRO A 91 11.90 -8.27 12.39
CA PRO A 91 11.41 -7.95 13.73
C PRO A 91 12.29 -6.87 14.33
N SER A 92 11.67 -5.74 14.71
CA SER A 92 12.35 -4.64 15.38
C SER A 92 13.03 -5.17 16.65
N ARG A 93 14.35 -5.00 16.73
CA ARG A 93 15.18 -5.35 17.90
C ARG A 93 14.97 -4.36 19.04
#